data_AF-A0A970GU76-F1
#
_entry.id   AF-A0A970GU76-F1
#
_cell.length_a   1.000
_cell.length_b   1.000
_cell.length_c   1.000
_cell.angle_alpha   90.00
_cell.angle_beta   90.00
_cell.angle_gamma   90.00
#
_symmetry.space_group_name_H-M   'P 1'
#
loop_
_entity.id
_entity.type
_entity.pdbx_description
1 polymer ?
#
loop_
_entity_poly.entity_id
_entity_poly.type
_entity_poly.pdbx_seq_one_letter_code
_entity_poly.pdbx_strand_id
1 'polypeptide(L)'
;MAPTLIQIPTLNDAPRDFSRLFEIWSETNGYFADIRFDLSRCDFLRPNAIAFLGGLARLIESRMGSVTFDWTTLRRSWVKTTLQQNGFAYAFGDTTAPWDGSSIPYREDQMRNVTGIMDYLTKNGEHFENRELAFEGTVVHITLHCDENLYRFRDEAE
;
A
#
# COMPACT_ATOMS: atom_id res chain seq x y z
N MET A 1 -15.54 -18.71 -8.91
CA MET A 1 -16.44 -17.57 -8.57
C MET A 1 -15.89 -16.33 -9.25
N ALA A 2 -16.68 -15.27 -9.40
CA ALA A 2 -16.17 -13.99 -9.92
C ALA A 2 -15.46 -13.22 -8.79
N PRO A 3 -14.40 -12.44 -9.09
CA PRO A 3 -13.70 -11.66 -8.08
C PRO A 3 -14.63 -10.60 -7.48
N THR A 4 -14.47 -10.35 -6.18
CA THR A 4 -15.09 -9.21 -5.49
C THR A 4 -14.48 -7.92 -6.02
N LEU A 5 -15.32 -7.07 -6.58
CA LEU A 5 -14.91 -5.79 -7.13
C LEU A 5 -14.89 -4.72 -6.04
N ILE A 6 -13.74 -4.09 -5.84
CA ILE A 6 -13.57 -3.01 -4.87
C ILE A 6 -13.16 -1.75 -5.60
N GLN A 7 -13.98 -0.71 -5.51
CA GLN A 7 -13.64 0.58 -6.11
C GLN A 7 -12.63 1.33 -5.24
N ILE A 8 -11.52 1.72 -5.86
CA ILE A 8 -10.48 2.57 -5.28
C ILE A 8 -10.77 4.02 -5.70
N PRO A 9 -11.20 4.89 -4.78
CA PRO A 9 -11.36 6.31 -5.07
C PRO A 9 -10.01 7.02 -5.06
N THR A 10 -10.03 8.34 -5.27
CA THR A 10 -8.90 9.19 -4.92
C THR A 10 -8.62 9.10 -3.42
N LEU A 11 -7.39 8.74 -3.05
CA LEU A 11 -6.96 8.56 -1.67
C LEU A 11 -5.77 9.48 -1.37
N ASN A 12 -6.04 10.53 -0.61
CA ASN A 12 -5.08 11.55 -0.21
C ASN A 12 -4.58 11.31 1.23
N ASP A 13 -4.63 12.32 2.10
CA ASP A 13 -4.26 12.23 3.52
C ASP A 13 -5.32 12.86 4.43
N ALA A 14 -6.53 13.10 3.92
CA ALA A 14 -7.61 13.55 4.77
C ALA A 14 -8.07 12.38 5.67
N PRO A 15 -8.59 12.63 6.88
CA PRO A 15 -9.08 11.57 7.76
C PRO A 15 -10.03 10.57 7.09
N ARG A 16 -10.92 11.07 6.22
CA ARG A 16 -11.85 10.24 5.44
C ARG A 16 -11.16 9.25 4.48
N ASP A 17 -9.97 9.61 3.99
CA ASP A 17 -9.23 8.76 3.06
C ASP A 17 -8.64 7.56 3.82
N PHE A 18 -8.16 7.79 5.04
CA PHE A 18 -7.74 6.72 5.95
C PHE A 18 -8.91 5.85 6.40
N SER A 19 -10.06 6.44 6.74
CA SER A 19 -11.28 5.66 7.02
C SER A 19 -11.62 4.74 5.85
N ARG A 20 -11.54 5.26 4.60
CA ARG A 20 -11.79 4.44 3.41
C ARG A 20 -10.77 3.33 3.22
N LEU A 21 -9.48 3.58 3.51
CA LEU A 21 -8.44 2.53 3.47
C LEU A 21 -8.75 1.39 4.46
N PHE A 22 -9.19 1.72 5.68
CA PHE A 22 -9.55 0.70 6.68
C PHE A 22 -10.85 -0.05 6.34
N GLU A 23 -11.83 0.63 5.75
CA GLU A 23 -13.03 -0.03 5.19
C GLU A 23 -12.64 -1.05 4.11
N ILE A 24 -11.80 -0.64 3.15
CA ILE A 24 -11.30 -1.54 2.09
C ILE A 24 -10.59 -2.75 2.71
N TRP A 25 -9.72 -2.54 3.71
CA TRP A 25 -9.07 -3.66 4.41
C TRP A 25 -10.10 -4.59 5.08
N SER A 26 -11.10 -4.04 5.79
CA SER A 26 -12.15 -4.85 6.42
C SER A 26 -12.99 -5.64 5.41
N GLU A 27 -13.22 -5.07 4.21
CA GLU A 27 -13.97 -5.70 3.13
C GLU A 27 -13.19 -6.86 2.45
N THR A 28 -11.85 -6.83 2.52
CA THR A 28 -11.00 -7.65 1.63
C THR A 28 -10.06 -8.63 2.34
N ASN A 29 -9.82 -8.50 3.64
CA ASN A 29 -8.74 -9.25 4.30
C ASN A 29 -9.04 -10.72 4.65
N GLY A 30 -10.18 -11.27 4.25
CA GLY A 30 -10.51 -12.68 4.52
C GLY A 30 -9.58 -13.69 3.83
N TYR A 31 -9.56 -14.94 4.32
CA TYR A 31 -8.84 -16.02 3.66
C TYR A 31 -9.48 -16.39 2.32
N PHE A 32 -8.64 -16.77 1.35
CA PHE A 32 -9.07 -17.17 0.00
C PHE A 32 -9.86 -16.09 -0.78
N ALA A 33 -9.74 -14.82 -0.39
CA ALA A 33 -10.43 -13.73 -1.06
C ALA A 33 -9.89 -13.54 -2.49
N ASP A 34 -10.77 -13.48 -3.49
CA ASP A 34 -10.43 -13.11 -4.86
C ASP A 34 -10.90 -11.68 -5.12
N ILE A 35 -9.96 -10.73 -5.17
CA ILE A 35 -10.23 -9.29 -5.19
C ILE A 35 -9.77 -8.65 -6.49
N ARG A 36 -10.63 -7.82 -7.07
CA ARG A 36 -10.28 -6.93 -8.17
C ARG A 36 -10.44 -5.47 -7.75
N PHE A 37 -9.34 -4.72 -7.75
CA PHE A 37 -9.35 -3.28 -7.52
C PHE A 37 -9.69 -2.53 -8.81
N ASP A 38 -10.85 -1.86 -8.81
CA ASP A 38 -11.31 -0.95 -9.86
C ASP A 38 -10.84 0.48 -9.57
N LEU A 39 -10.09 1.06 -10.50
CA LEU A 39 -9.52 2.40 -10.40
C LEU A 39 -10.32 3.44 -11.19
N SER A 40 -11.54 3.11 -11.64
CA SER A 40 -12.39 4.02 -12.44
C SER A 40 -12.77 5.34 -11.77
N ARG A 41 -12.66 5.40 -10.43
CA ARG A 41 -12.92 6.59 -9.60
C ARG A 41 -11.66 7.18 -8.97
N CYS A 42 -10.48 6.70 -9.37
CA CYS A 42 -9.21 7.16 -8.87
C CYS A 42 -8.67 8.28 -9.76
N ASP A 43 -8.67 9.51 -9.23
CA ASP A 43 -7.99 10.64 -9.87
C ASP A 43 -6.60 10.88 -9.29
N PHE A 44 -6.23 10.30 -8.15
CA PHE A 44 -4.89 10.38 -7.56
C PHE A 44 -4.73 9.40 -6.38
N LEU A 45 -3.51 8.91 -6.16
CA LEU A 45 -3.11 8.17 -4.95
C LEU A 45 -1.87 8.84 -4.36
N ARG A 46 -1.94 9.25 -3.09
CA ARG A 46 -0.73 9.68 -2.40
C ARG A 46 0.16 8.49 -1.99
N PRO A 47 1.46 8.73 -1.73
CA PRO A 47 2.41 7.67 -1.38
C PRO A 47 1.96 6.78 -0.20
N ASN A 48 1.30 7.33 0.81
CA ASN A 48 0.71 6.57 1.92
C ASN A 48 -0.36 5.58 1.45
N ALA A 49 -1.25 6.01 0.54
CA ALA A 49 -2.29 5.14 -0.02
C ALA A 49 -1.68 4.04 -0.89
N ILE A 50 -0.65 4.36 -1.69
CA ILE A 50 0.09 3.37 -2.50
C ILE A 50 0.74 2.32 -1.61
N ALA A 51 1.44 2.75 -0.55
CA ALA A 51 2.08 1.84 0.41
C ALA A 51 1.05 0.94 1.12
N PHE A 52 -0.09 1.51 1.55
CA PHE A 52 -1.16 0.75 2.19
C PHE A 52 -1.77 -0.28 1.23
N LEU A 53 -2.13 0.13 0.00
CA LEU A 53 -2.74 -0.77 -0.99
C LEU A 53 -1.79 -1.88 -1.41
N GLY A 54 -0.49 -1.58 -1.54
CA GLY A 54 0.54 -2.59 -1.80
C GLY A 54 0.65 -3.61 -0.66
N GLY A 55 0.76 -3.12 0.58
CA GLY A 55 0.78 -3.99 1.76
C GLY A 55 -0.48 -4.83 1.92
N LEU A 56 -1.66 -4.25 1.67
CA LEU A 56 -2.94 -4.96 1.69
C LEU A 56 -2.98 -6.06 0.63
N ALA A 57 -2.52 -5.79 -0.59
CA ALA A 57 -2.48 -6.78 -1.65
C ALA A 57 -1.61 -7.98 -1.24
N ARG A 58 -0.42 -7.73 -0.69
CA ARG A 58 0.46 -8.79 -0.18
C ARG A 58 -0.12 -9.56 1.00
N LEU A 59 -0.87 -8.89 1.89
CA LEU A 59 -1.57 -9.54 2.99
C LEU A 59 -2.68 -10.49 2.49
N ILE A 60 -3.42 -10.10 1.46
CA ILE A 60 -4.45 -10.95 0.86
C ILE A 60 -3.79 -12.17 0.19
N GLU A 61 -2.71 -11.95 -0.57
CA GLU A 61 -1.92 -13.03 -1.19
C GLU A 61 -1.35 -14.00 -0.14
N SER A 62 -0.84 -13.50 0.99
CA SER A 62 -0.33 -14.36 2.07
C SER A 62 -1.43 -15.18 2.75
N ARG A 63 -2.69 -14.74 2.68
CA ARG A 63 -3.88 -15.44 3.17
C ARG A 63 -4.53 -16.35 2.12
N MET A 64 -3.73 -16.82 1.16
CA MET A 64 -4.16 -17.69 0.04
C MET A 64 -5.23 -17.04 -0.86
N GLY A 65 -5.36 -15.72 -0.82
CA GLY A 65 -6.21 -14.95 -1.74
C GLY A 65 -5.48 -14.55 -3.01
N SER A 66 -6.20 -13.88 -3.90
CA SER A 66 -5.68 -13.27 -5.13
C SER A 66 -6.11 -11.82 -5.23
N VAL A 67 -5.19 -10.97 -5.70
CA VAL A 67 -5.46 -9.54 -5.93
C VAL A 67 -5.06 -9.19 -7.35
N THR A 68 -5.95 -8.48 -8.05
CA THR A 68 -5.63 -7.86 -9.34
C THR A 68 -6.02 -6.39 -9.32
N PHE A 69 -5.13 -5.52 -9.78
CA PHE A 69 -5.48 -4.14 -10.09
C PHE A 69 -5.92 -4.05 -11.55
N ASP A 70 -7.12 -3.52 -11.79
CA ASP A 70 -7.60 -3.32 -13.14
C ASP A 70 -7.06 -2.02 -13.73
N TRP A 71 -5.83 -2.06 -14.25
CA TRP A 71 -5.14 -0.92 -14.85
C TRP A 71 -5.87 -0.32 -16.06
N THR A 72 -6.83 -1.05 -16.64
CA THR A 72 -7.61 -0.58 -17.80
C THR A 72 -8.72 0.40 -17.38
N THR A 73 -9.10 0.37 -16.10
CA THR A 73 -10.16 1.24 -15.56
C THR A 73 -9.66 2.65 -15.21
N LEU A 74 -8.35 2.86 -15.12
CA LEU A 74 -7.76 4.17 -14.85
C LEU A 74 -8.11 5.17 -15.96
N ARG A 75 -8.91 6.19 -15.61
CA ARG A 75 -9.35 7.23 -16.56
C ARG A 75 -8.31 8.33 -16.74
N ARG A 76 -7.48 8.56 -15.73
CA ARG A 76 -6.47 9.63 -15.73
C ARG A 76 -5.13 9.06 -16.17
N SER A 77 -4.70 9.41 -17.38
CA SER A 77 -3.43 8.97 -17.93
C SER A 77 -2.25 9.32 -17.03
N TRP A 78 -2.25 10.50 -16.41
CA TRP A 78 -1.18 10.93 -15.52
C TRP A 78 -1.07 10.05 -14.25
N VAL A 79 -2.19 9.59 -13.68
CA VAL A 79 -2.18 8.66 -12.54
C VAL A 79 -1.55 7.34 -12.96
N LYS A 80 -1.94 6.82 -14.13
CA LYS A 80 -1.34 5.61 -14.71
C LYS A 80 0.16 5.80 -14.92
N THR A 81 0.58 6.92 -15.52
CA THR A 81 1.99 7.24 -15.74
C THR A 81 2.77 7.31 -14.43
N THR A 82 2.22 7.91 -13.37
CA THR A 82 2.86 7.95 -12.04
C THR A 82 3.02 6.56 -11.44
N LEU A 83 1.98 5.71 -11.52
CA LEU A 83 2.01 4.34 -10.99
C LEU A 83 2.91 3.41 -11.80
N GLN A 84 3.08 3.67 -13.10
CA GLN A 84 4.05 2.97 -13.93
C GLN A 84 5.48 3.46 -13.64
N GLN A 85 5.69 4.78 -13.58
CA GLN A 85 7.00 5.38 -13.31
C GLN A 85 7.55 4.92 -11.97
N ASN A 86 6.73 4.95 -10.90
CA ASN A 86 7.20 4.52 -9.59
C ASN A 86 7.32 3.00 -9.45
N GLY A 87 6.82 2.21 -10.41
CA GLY A 87 6.91 0.74 -10.39
C GLY A 87 5.81 0.02 -9.63
N PHE A 88 4.84 0.73 -9.04
CA PHE A 88 3.70 0.10 -8.38
C PHE A 88 2.87 -0.74 -9.35
N ALA A 89 2.57 -0.20 -10.54
CA ALA A 89 1.78 -0.91 -11.53
C ALA A 89 2.48 -2.20 -12.01
N TYR A 90 3.79 -2.12 -12.23
CA TYR A 90 4.61 -3.27 -12.62
C TYR A 90 4.64 -4.37 -11.55
N ALA A 91 4.78 -3.98 -10.27
CA ALA A 91 4.76 -4.92 -9.14
C ALA A 91 3.47 -5.73 -9.01
N PHE A 92 2.38 -5.21 -9.58
CA PHE A 92 1.04 -5.79 -9.55
C PHE A 92 0.46 -6.06 -10.97
N GLY A 93 1.33 -6.43 -11.91
CA GLY A 93 0.93 -7.09 -13.16
C GLY A 93 0.75 -6.21 -14.41
N ASP A 94 1.04 -4.90 -14.35
CA ASP A 94 1.20 -4.10 -15.57
C ASP A 94 2.49 -4.49 -16.31
N THR A 95 2.50 -4.42 -17.63
CA THR A 95 3.65 -4.84 -18.46
C THR A 95 4.71 -3.75 -18.62
N THR A 96 4.44 -2.53 -18.16
CA THR A 96 5.36 -1.39 -18.32
C THR A 96 6.37 -1.37 -17.18
N ALA A 97 7.64 -1.62 -17.49
CA ALA A 97 8.72 -1.50 -16.50
C ALA A 97 8.86 -0.05 -15.99
N PRO A 98 9.25 0.15 -14.71
CA PRO A 98 9.50 1.48 -14.17
C PRO A 98 10.67 2.18 -14.84
N TRP A 99 10.71 3.52 -14.71
CA TRP A 99 11.80 4.35 -15.21
C TRP A 99 12.10 5.49 -14.24
N ASP A 100 13.31 6.03 -14.34
CA ASP A 100 13.73 7.15 -13.50
C ASP A 100 12.89 8.41 -13.77
N GLY A 101 12.53 9.12 -12.70
CA GLY A 101 11.73 10.33 -12.81
C GLY A 101 11.50 11.00 -11.46
N SER A 102 10.42 11.79 -11.37
CA SER A 102 10.11 12.59 -10.18
C SER A 102 9.32 11.84 -9.12
N SER A 103 8.76 10.68 -9.43
CA SER A 103 7.99 9.88 -8.47
C SER A 103 8.91 9.12 -7.54
N ILE A 104 8.58 9.10 -6.24
CA ILE A 104 9.27 8.24 -5.26
C ILE A 104 9.05 6.77 -5.67
N PRO A 105 10.11 5.97 -5.88
CA PRO A 105 9.97 4.58 -6.28
C PRO A 105 9.17 3.76 -5.28
N TYR A 106 8.27 2.92 -5.78
CA TYR A 106 7.63 1.87 -5.00
C TYR A 106 8.68 0.84 -4.57
N ARG A 107 8.62 0.44 -3.30
CA ARG A 107 9.56 -0.47 -2.69
C ARG A 107 8.81 -1.42 -1.77
N GLU A 108 9.15 -2.70 -1.85
CA GLU A 108 8.66 -3.74 -0.95
C GLU A 108 9.85 -4.35 -0.21
N ASP A 109 9.79 -4.36 1.12
CA ASP A 109 10.80 -4.99 1.96
C ASP A 109 10.25 -6.33 2.49
N GLN A 110 10.49 -7.41 1.74
CA GLN A 110 10.03 -8.76 2.10
C GLN A 110 10.75 -9.32 3.35
N MET A 111 11.92 -8.79 3.67
CA MET A 111 12.68 -9.12 4.86
C MET A 111 13.08 -7.84 5.58
N ARG A 112 13.10 -7.90 6.91
CA ARG A 112 13.54 -6.76 7.73
C ARG A 112 15.04 -6.52 7.50
N ASN A 113 15.36 -5.57 6.64
CA ASN A 113 16.73 -5.11 6.38
C ASN A 113 16.86 -3.65 6.82
N VAL A 114 17.11 -3.45 8.12
CA VAL A 114 17.22 -2.11 8.72
C VAL A 114 18.32 -1.29 8.03
N THR A 115 19.47 -1.90 7.74
CA THR A 115 20.59 -1.22 7.06
C THR A 115 20.18 -0.76 5.67
N GLY A 116 19.58 -1.63 4.85
CA GLY A 116 19.11 -1.25 3.51
C GLY A 116 17.99 -0.21 3.52
N ILE A 117 17.13 -0.20 4.54
CA ILE A 117 16.16 0.88 4.75
C ILE A 117 16.86 2.21 5.03
N MET A 118 17.83 2.22 5.96
CA MET A 118 18.59 3.43 6.29
C MET A 118 19.40 3.93 5.10
N ASP A 119 20.09 3.06 4.36
CA ASP A 119 20.88 3.43 3.18
C ASP A 119 19.99 4.09 2.11
N TYR A 120 18.77 3.58 1.92
CA TYR A 120 17.80 4.18 1.01
C TYR A 120 17.32 5.56 1.48
N LEU A 121 16.99 5.71 2.77
CA LEU A 121 16.52 6.99 3.32
C LEU A 121 17.63 8.05 3.31
N THR A 122 18.85 7.66 3.63
CA THR A 122 20.02 8.56 3.72
C THR A 122 20.64 8.91 2.37
N LYS A 123 20.23 8.26 1.27
CA LYS A 123 20.78 8.43 -0.08
C LYS A 123 20.72 9.89 -0.59
N ASN A 124 19.84 10.72 -0.02
CA ASN A 124 19.68 12.14 -0.37
C ASN A 124 20.41 13.11 0.59
N GLY A 125 21.29 12.61 1.47
CA GLY A 125 22.01 13.45 2.44
C GLY A 125 21.18 13.84 3.67
N GLU A 126 20.00 13.25 3.84
CA GLU A 126 19.16 13.40 5.02
C GLU A 126 19.58 12.38 6.09
N HIS A 127 19.84 12.84 7.32
CA HIS A 127 20.20 11.98 8.44
C HIS A 127 18.96 11.60 9.25
N PHE A 128 18.68 10.29 9.31
CA PHE A 128 17.59 9.74 10.10
C PHE A 128 18.15 8.99 11.32
N GLU A 129 17.73 9.38 12.51
CA GLU A 129 18.11 8.73 13.77
C GLU A 129 16.93 7.92 14.31
N ASN A 130 17.18 6.69 14.75
CA ASN A 130 16.23 5.98 15.60
C ASN A 130 16.20 6.66 16.97
N ARG A 131 15.07 7.29 17.32
CA ARG A 131 14.84 7.82 18.66
C ARG A 131 13.96 6.87 19.45
N GLU A 132 14.35 6.54 20.68
CA GLU A 132 13.40 6.09 21.70
C GLU A 132 12.48 7.28 22.00
N LEU A 133 11.23 7.23 21.53
CA LEU A 133 10.36 8.39 21.48
C LEU A 133 9.81 8.73 22.89
N ALA A 134 10.26 9.86 23.45
CA ALA A 134 9.37 10.79 24.15
C ALA A 134 9.13 11.96 23.19
N PHE A 135 7.94 12.03 22.59
CA PHE A 135 7.54 13.09 21.67
C PHE A 135 6.16 13.61 22.06
N GLU A 136 5.99 14.93 22.07
CA GLU A 136 4.70 15.58 22.27
C GLU A 136 4.23 16.15 20.92
N GLY A 137 3.21 15.49 20.35
CA GLY A 137 2.63 15.75 19.03
C GLY A 137 2.24 14.45 18.33
N THR A 138 1.50 14.51 17.22
CA THR A 138 1.07 13.30 16.50
C THR A 138 2.02 12.97 15.35
N VAL A 139 3.01 12.11 15.61
CA VAL A 139 3.74 11.39 14.54
C VAL A 139 2.96 10.12 14.23
N VAL A 140 2.41 10.02 13.02
CA VAL A 140 1.80 8.77 12.54
C VAL A 140 2.88 7.96 11.81
N HIS A 141 3.63 7.15 12.56
CA HIS A 141 4.48 6.11 11.97
C HIS A 141 3.62 4.85 11.81
N ILE A 142 3.06 4.65 10.61
CA ILE A 142 2.30 3.43 10.30
C ILE A 142 3.31 2.35 9.91
N THR A 143 3.78 1.59 10.89
CA THR A 143 4.45 0.32 10.62
C THR A 143 3.40 -0.78 10.63
N LEU A 144 2.97 -1.22 9.45
CA LEU A 144 2.13 -2.41 9.31
C LEU A 144 3.03 -3.63 9.51
N HIS A 145 3.11 -4.12 10.75
CA HIS A 145 3.57 -5.48 10.96
C HIS A 145 2.47 -6.42 10.44
N CYS A 146 2.80 -7.45 9.69
CA CYS A 146 1.86 -8.50 9.32
C CYS A 146 2.29 -9.77 10.05
N ASP A 147 2.04 -9.82 11.35
CA ASP A 147 2.38 -10.95 12.22
C ASP A 147 1.14 -11.42 12.98
N GLU A 148 0.60 -12.57 12.58
CA GLU A 148 -0.63 -13.15 13.13
C GLU A 148 -0.57 -13.39 14.66
N ASN A 149 0.63 -13.45 15.25
CA ASN A 149 0.78 -13.57 16.71
C ASN A 149 0.58 -12.24 17.45
N LEU A 150 0.71 -11.11 16.74
CA LEU A 150 0.60 -9.75 17.29
C LEU A 150 -0.76 -9.11 16.99
N TYR A 151 -1.52 -9.64 16.02
CA TYR A 151 -2.86 -9.17 15.69
C TYR A 151 -3.88 -10.21 16.15
N ARG A 152 -4.51 -9.95 17.29
CA ARG A 152 -5.75 -10.63 17.71
C ARG A 152 -6.91 -9.66 17.59
N PHE A 153 -7.99 -10.10 16.97
CA PHE A 153 -9.23 -9.34 16.99
C PHE A 153 -9.82 -9.34 18.41
N ARG A 154 -10.60 -8.31 18.74
CA ARG A 154 -11.26 -8.19 20.05
C ARG A 154 -12.11 -9.43 20.38
N ASP A 155 -12.63 -10.07 19.34
CA ASP A 155 -13.50 -11.25 19.45
C ASP A 155 -12.73 -12.57 19.48
N GLU A 156 -11.39 -12.54 19.39
CA GLU A 156 -10.47 -13.70 19.49
C GLU A 156 -9.74 -13.77 20.83
N ALA A 157 -10.09 -12.90 21.78
CA ALA A 157 -9.44 -12.78 23.10
C ALA A 157 -10.30 -13.34 24.26
N GLU A 158 -11.18 -14.31 23.98
CA GLU A 158 -11.85 -15.13 25.01
C GLU A 158 -11.03 -16.37 25.38
#